data_AF-A0A954NPL4-F1
#
_entry.id   AF-A0A954NPL4-F1
#
_cell.length_a   1.000
_cell.length_b   1.000
_cell.length_c   1.000
_cell.angle_alpha   90.00
_cell.angle_beta   90.00
_cell.angle_gamma   90.00
#
_symmetry.space_group_name_H-M   'P 1'
#
loop_
_entity.id
_entity.type
_entity.pdbx_description
1 polymer ?
#
loop_
_entity_poly.entity_id
_entity_poly.type
_entity_poly.pdbx_seq_one_letter_code
_entity_poly.pdbx_strand_id
1 'polypeptide(L)'
;PYFRELGLTYLHLMPLFDAPEGDNDGGYSVSSYRRVNPSLGTMAQLTELAADLRTAGISLVLDFIFNHTSNEHEWAQKAVAGEDGFEDFYLIFPDREMPDAYELTTREIFPDDHPGSFVQLEDGRWIWSTFYHYQWDLNYANPAVFRAMAGEMLFLANQGVEVLRM
;
A
#
# COMPACT_ATOMS: atom_id res chain seq x y z
N PRO A 1 -14.37 10.54 -23.32
CA PRO A 1 -14.57 11.61 -24.33
C PRO A 1 -14.03 12.97 -23.89
N TYR A 2 -14.49 13.47 -22.74
CA TYR A 2 -14.04 14.76 -22.17
C TYR A 2 -12.52 14.85 -21.99
N PHE A 3 -11.85 13.81 -21.48
CA PHE A 3 -10.40 13.83 -21.32
C PHE A 3 -9.62 14.06 -22.63
N ARG A 4 -10.14 13.58 -23.76
CA ARG A 4 -9.56 13.86 -25.08
C ARG A 4 -9.81 15.30 -25.53
N GLU A 5 -11.01 15.83 -25.27
CA GLU A 5 -11.34 17.23 -25.56
C GLU A 5 -10.45 18.19 -24.76
N LEU A 6 -10.20 17.87 -23.49
CA LEU A 6 -9.26 18.59 -22.63
C LEU A 6 -7.80 18.47 -23.10
N GLY A 7 -7.48 17.50 -23.97
CA GLY A 7 -6.14 17.26 -24.48
C GLY A 7 -5.24 16.47 -23.52
N LEU A 8 -5.81 15.71 -22.59
CA LEU A 8 -5.02 14.84 -21.72
C LEU A 8 -4.35 13.74 -22.54
N THR A 9 -3.12 13.42 -22.15
CA THR A 9 -2.35 12.26 -22.63
C THR A 9 -1.86 11.40 -21.47
N TYR A 10 -2.20 11.79 -20.24
CA TYR A 10 -1.77 11.16 -19.00
C TYR A 10 -2.91 11.30 -18.00
N LEU A 11 -3.29 10.20 -17.35
CA LEU A 11 -4.35 10.19 -16.33
C LEU A 11 -3.92 9.36 -15.13
N HIS A 12 -3.71 10.04 -14.01
CA HIS A 12 -3.51 9.40 -12.70
C HIS A 12 -4.85 9.24 -12.00
N LEU A 13 -5.18 8.00 -11.69
CA LEU A 13 -6.31 7.67 -10.82
C LEU A 13 -5.78 7.46 -9.41
N MET A 14 -6.45 8.09 -8.43
CA MET A 14 -6.19 7.87 -7.01
C MET A 14 -6.35 6.39 -6.63
N PRO A 15 -5.83 5.94 -5.47
CA PRO A 15 -5.88 4.54 -5.07
C PRO A 15 -7.27 3.92 -5.20
N LEU A 16 -7.29 2.75 -5.84
CA LEU A 16 -8.53 2.10 -6.30
C LEU A 16 -8.59 0.62 -5.95
N PHE A 17 -7.62 0.15 -5.16
CA PHE A 17 -7.56 -1.19 -4.63
C PHE A 17 -8.39 -1.33 -3.35
N ASP A 18 -8.61 -2.59 -2.97
CA ASP A 18 -9.28 -2.95 -1.73
C ASP A 18 -8.52 -2.41 -0.52
N ALA A 19 -9.26 -1.85 0.43
CA ALA A 19 -8.76 -1.11 1.58
C ALA A 19 -9.78 -1.22 2.73
N PRO A 20 -9.40 -0.96 3.99
CA PRO A 20 -10.32 -1.02 5.12
C PRO A 20 -11.57 -0.14 4.90
N GLU A 21 -12.69 -0.58 5.47
CA GLU A 21 -13.89 0.26 5.56
C GLU A 21 -13.67 1.40 6.57
N GLY A 22 -14.14 2.60 6.24
CA GLY A 22 -13.92 3.78 7.08
C GLY A 22 -12.57 4.45 6.79
N ASP A 23 -11.72 4.55 7.81
CA ASP A 23 -10.43 5.25 7.73
C ASP A 23 -9.40 4.39 6.99
N ASN A 24 -9.03 4.83 5.80
CA ASN A 24 -8.07 4.13 4.92
C ASN A 24 -7.12 5.09 4.20
N ASP A 25 -6.98 6.30 4.73
CA ASP A 25 -6.18 7.37 4.14
C ASP A 25 -6.52 7.59 2.65
N GLY A 26 -7.82 7.66 2.32
CA GLY A 26 -8.27 7.83 0.93
C GLY A 26 -7.83 6.69 -0.02
N GLY A 27 -7.70 5.48 0.50
CA GLY A 27 -7.29 4.28 -0.21
C GLY A 27 -5.77 4.00 -0.20
N TYR A 28 -4.97 4.82 0.48
CA TYR A 28 -3.53 4.55 0.64
C TYR A 28 -3.23 3.42 1.65
N SER A 29 -4.22 2.98 2.44
CA SER A 29 -4.12 1.78 3.28
C SER A 29 -4.59 0.53 2.52
N VAL A 30 -3.70 -0.14 1.79
CA VAL A 30 -4.08 -1.25 0.88
C VAL A 30 -4.26 -2.58 1.62
N SER A 31 -5.44 -3.19 1.52
CA SER A 31 -5.74 -4.54 2.01
C SER A 31 -5.57 -5.62 0.94
N SER A 32 -5.61 -5.26 -0.35
CA SER A 32 -5.25 -6.17 -1.44
C SER A 32 -4.86 -5.47 -2.73
N TYR A 33 -3.62 -5.69 -3.20
CA TYR A 33 -3.15 -5.23 -4.52
C TYR A 33 -3.81 -5.96 -5.71
N ARG A 34 -4.58 -7.03 -5.45
CA ARG A 34 -5.17 -7.91 -6.48
C ARG A 34 -6.67 -7.73 -6.66
N ARG A 35 -7.30 -6.87 -5.86
CA ARG A 35 -8.73 -6.61 -5.91
C ARG A 35 -8.95 -5.10 -6.00
N VAL A 36 -9.72 -4.68 -7.00
CA VAL A 36 -10.28 -3.32 -7.04
C VAL A 36 -11.30 -3.18 -5.92
N ASN A 37 -11.40 -2.00 -5.30
CA ASN A 37 -12.45 -1.70 -4.34
C ASN A 37 -13.81 -2.01 -4.98
N PRO A 38 -14.65 -2.88 -4.37
CA PRO A 38 -15.90 -3.33 -4.97
C PRO A 38 -16.88 -2.20 -5.34
N SER A 39 -16.78 -1.03 -4.69
CA SER A 39 -17.60 0.14 -5.02
C SER A 39 -17.20 0.82 -6.34
N LEU A 40 -15.96 0.61 -6.79
CA LEU A 40 -15.41 1.17 -8.03
C LEU A 40 -15.53 0.21 -9.21
N GLY A 41 -15.45 -1.10 -8.96
CA GLY A 41 -15.60 -2.13 -9.99
C GLY A 41 -14.72 -3.36 -9.75
N THR A 42 -14.16 -3.89 -10.83
CA THR A 42 -13.39 -5.15 -10.85
C THR A 42 -12.06 -4.98 -11.57
N MET A 43 -11.11 -5.91 -11.35
CA MET A 43 -9.84 -5.95 -12.09
C MET A 43 -10.03 -6.03 -13.61
N ALA A 44 -11.08 -6.73 -14.08
CA ALA A 44 -11.40 -6.83 -15.50
C ALA A 44 -11.80 -5.47 -16.08
N GLN A 45 -12.62 -4.70 -15.34
CA GLN A 45 -13.00 -3.34 -15.75
C GLN A 45 -11.81 -2.37 -15.71
N LEU A 46 -10.88 -2.54 -14.78
CA LEU A 46 -9.63 -1.76 -14.78
C LEU A 46 -8.79 -2.07 -16.04
N THR A 47 -8.67 -3.34 -16.43
CA THR A 47 -7.96 -3.75 -17.65
C THR A 47 -8.63 -3.18 -18.91
N GLU A 48 -9.96 -3.22 -18.97
CA GLU A 48 -10.75 -2.62 -20.05
C GLU A 48 -10.54 -1.10 -20.12
N LEU A 49 -10.62 -0.41 -18.98
CA LEU A 49 -10.35 1.02 -18.89
C LEU A 49 -8.93 1.37 -19.38
N ALA A 50 -7.92 0.59 -19.01
CA ALA A 50 -6.57 0.79 -19.48
C ALA A 50 -6.47 0.66 -21.01
N ALA A 51 -7.19 -0.28 -21.62
CA ALA A 51 -7.26 -0.44 -23.07
C ALA A 51 -7.98 0.73 -23.77
N ASP A 52 -9.06 1.22 -23.18
CA ASP A 52 -9.81 2.38 -23.67
C ASP A 52 -8.97 3.66 -23.61
N LEU A 53 -8.25 3.88 -22.51
CA LEU A 53 -7.34 5.01 -22.34
C LEU A 53 -6.20 4.96 -23.37
N ARG A 54 -5.60 3.78 -23.58
CA ARG A 54 -4.59 3.60 -24.65
C ARG A 54 -5.12 3.92 -26.04
N THR A 55 -6.32 3.44 -26.36
CA THR A 55 -6.99 3.75 -27.64
C THR A 55 -7.28 5.25 -27.78
N ALA A 56 -7.51 5.93 -26.66
CA ALA A 56 -7.70 7.37 -26.60
C ALA A 56 -6.38 8.18 -26.61
N GLY A 57 -5.20 7.53 -26.60
CA GLY A 57 -3.89 8.20 -26.52
C GLY A 57 -3.55 8.73 -25.13
N ILE A 58 -4.08 8.10 -24.07
CA ILE A 58 -3.90 8.49 -22.67
C ILE A 58 -3.22 7.36 -21.90
N SER A 59 -2.10 7.65 -21.26
CA SER A 59 -1.41 6.70 -20.37
C SER A 59 -2.13 6.59 -19.02
N LEU A 60 -2.48 5.37 -18.62
CA LEU A 60 -3.00 5.08 -17.29
C LEU A 60 -1.87 5.06 -16.26
N VAL A 61 -2.06 5.82 -15.19
CA VAL A 61 -1.13 5.90 -14.06
C VAL A 61 -1.83 5.53 -12.79
N LEU A 62 -1.22 4.64 -12.00
CA LEU A 62 -1.69 4.23 -10.68
C LEU A 62 -0.59 4.42 -9.63
N ASP A 63 -1.01 4.51 -8.38
CA ASP A 63 -0.10 4.40 -7.23
C ASP A 63 0.43 2.98 -7.08
N PHE A 64 1.72 2.86 -6.80
CA PHE A 64 2.36 1.64 -6.33
C PHE A 64 2.75 1.83 -4.87
N ILE A 65 1.76 1.61 -3.99
CA ILE A 65 1.89 1.84 -2.55
C ILE A 65 2.73 0.71 -1.98
N PHE A 66 4.04 0.90 -2.00
CA PHE A 66 5.01 -0.15 -1.76
C PHE A 66 5.74 -0.04 -0.42
N ASN A 67 5.60 1.09 0.29
CA ASN A 67 6.23 1.26 1.59
C ASN A 67 5.49 0.50 2.70
N HIS A 68 4.17 0.45 2.63
CA HIS A 68 3.32 -0.09 3.68
C HIS A 68 2.08 -0.77 3.08
N THR A 69 1.43 -1.58 3.91
CA THR A 69 0.07 -2.10 3.64
C THR A 69 -0.87 -1.68 4.76
N SER A 70 -2.18 -1.90 4.57
CA SER A 70 -3.11 -1.92 5.69
C SER A 70 -2.73 -2.99 6.72
N ASN A 71 -3.06 -2.77 7.99
CA ASN A 71 -3.07 -3.79 9.04
C ASN A 71 -4.06 -4.96 8.78
N GLU A 72 -5.04 -4.79 7.89
CA GLU A 72 -5.96 -5.84 7.43
C GLU A 72 -5.42 -6.64 6.24
N HIS A 73 -4.26 -6.26 5.69
CA HIS A 73 -3.63 -7.01 4.60
C HIS A 73 -3.27 -8.44 5.04
N GLU A 74 -3.41 -9.42 4.16
CA GLU A 74 -3.12 -10.83 4.47
C GLU A 74 -1.71 -11.01 5.05
N TRP A 75 -0.72 -10.32 4.46
CA TRP A 75 0.66 -10.37 4.95
C TRP A 75 0.81 -9.82 6.37
N ALA A 76 0.11 -8.73 6.71
CA ALA A 76 0.14 -8.12 8.03
C ALA A 76 -0.44 -9.07 9.08
N GLN A 77 -1.60 -9.66 8.79
CA GLN A 77 -2.24 -10.63 9.68
C GLN A 77 -1.34 -11.86 9.90
N LYS A 78 -0.71 -12.38 8.84
CA LYS A 78 0.21 -13.51 8.91
C LYS A 78 1.50 -13.20 9.69
N ALA A 79 2.07 -12.02 9.50
CA ALA A 79 3.25 -11.59 10.22
C ALA A 79 2.99 -11.46 11.73
N VAL A 80 1.87 -10.85 12.12
CA VAL A 80 1.46 -10.74 13.53
C VAL A 80 1.18 -12.10 14.14
N ALA A 81 0.57 -13.03 13.37
CA ALA A 81 0.36 -14.41 13.81
C ALA A 81 1.64 -15.25 13.87
N GLY A 82 2.77 -14.76 13.35
CA GLY A 82 4.03 -15.49 13.28
C GLY A 82 3.99 -16.68 12.31
N GLU A 83 3.25 -16.57 11.21
CA GLU A 83 3.20 -17.60 10.17
C GLU A 83 4.53 -17.69 9.42
N ASP A 84 5.06 -18.91 9.26
CA ASP A 84 6.31 -19.19 8.57
C ASP A 84 6.37 -18.53 7.18
N GLY A 85 7.42 -17.77 6.93
CA GLY A 85 7.65 -17.01 5.71
C GLY A 85 7.12 -15.58 5.74
N PHE A 86 6.35 -15.18 6.75
CA PHE A 86 5.80 -13.82 6.93
C PHE A 86 6.29 -13.12 8.20
N GLU A 87 6.96 -13.84 9.11
CA GLU A 87 7.41 -13.32 10.40
C GLU A 87 8.27 -12.06 10.32
N ASP A 88 8.98 -11.88 9.20
CA ASP A 88 9.86 -10.74 8.93
C ASP A 88 9.39 -9.92 7.71
N PHE A 89 8.08 -9.90 7.43
CA PHE A 89 7.51 -9.03 6.40
C PHE A 89 7.30 -7.58 6.88
N TYR A 90 7.26 -7.37 8.20
CA TYR A 90 7.06 -6.08 8.86
C TYR A 90 8.06 -5.94 10.02
N LEU A 91 8.25 -4.71 10.48
CA LEU A 91 9.17 -4.40 11.57
C LEU A 91 8.42 -4.45 12.92
N ILE A 92 8.46 -5.62 13.57
CA ILE A 92 7.79 -5.88 14.86
C ILE A 92 8.82 -6.05 15.97
N PHE A 93 8.64 -5.33 17.07
CA PHE A 93 9.54 -5.29 18.22
C PHE A 93 8.82 -5.79 19.49
N PRO A 94 9.52 -6.49 20.39
CA PRO A 94 8.92 -7.04 21.60
C PRO A 94 8.53 -5.96 22.62
N ASP A 95 9.20 -4.82 22.59
CA ASP A 95 9.06 -3.71 23.52
C ASP A 95 9.50 -2.39 22.87
N ARG A 96 9.67 -1.33 23.69
CA ARG A 96 10.05 0.01 23.23
C ARG A 96 11.54 0.24 23.06
N GLU A 97 12.44 -0.69 23.40
CA GLU A 97 13.89 -0.44 23.36
C GLU A 97 14.36 0.03 21.97
N MET A 98 13.99 -0.71 20.91
CA MET A 98 14.32 -0.34 19.53
C MET A 98 13.45 0.79 18.97
N PRO A 99 12.10 0.80 19.14
CA PRO A 99 11.27 1.94 18.79
C PRO A 99 11.79 3.28 19.33
N ASP A 100 12.12 3.36 20.62
CA ASP A 100 12.65 4.56 21.27
C ASP A 100 13.98 4.99 20.62
N ALA A 101 14.86 4.03 20.29
CA ALA A 101 16.13 4.31 19.64
C ALA A 101 15.97 4.89 18.22
N TYR A 102 15.02 4.38 17.43
CA TYR A 102 14.70 4.92 16.11
C TYR A 102 14.09 6.32 16.20
N GLU A 103 13.13 6.52 17.10
CA GLU A 103 12.39 7.78 17.26
C GLU A 103 13.25 8.97 17.72
N LEU A 104 14.48 8.73 18.19
CA LEU A 104 15.48 9.80 18.37
C LEU A 104 15.79 10.56 17.07
N THR A 105 15.54 9.95 15.91
CA THR A 105 15.94 10.48 14.61
C THR A 105 14.86 10.40 13.52
N THR A 106 13.75 9.70 13.74
CA THR A 106 12.61 9.72 12.81
C THR A 106 11.80 11.00 12.97
N ARG A 107 11.11 11.39 11.90
CA ARG A 107 10.18 12.53 11.88
C ARG A 107 8.76 12.01 12.00
N GLU A 108 7.95 12.64 12.85
CA GLU A 108 6.51 12.41 12.89
C GLU A 108 5.85 12.96 11.63
N ILE A 109 5.16 12.09 10.87
CA ILE A 109 4.43 12.49 9.66
C ILE A 109 3.02 12.96 10.02
N PHE A 110 2.33 12.21 10.88
CA PHE A 110 0.98 12.49 11.34
C PHE A 110 0.90 12.48 12.87
N PRO A 111 1.46 13.50 13.55
CA PRO A 111 1.46 13.56 15.02
C PRO A 111 0.07 13.67 15.65
N ASP A 112 -0.95 14.04 14.87
CA ASP A 112 -2.34 14.07 15.31
C ASP A 112 -2.98 12.67 15.39
N ASP A 113 -2.41 11.65 14.74
CA ASP A 113 -2.88 10.25 14.79
C ASP A 113 -2.18 9.46 15.92
N HIS A 114 -0.84 9.41 15.89
CA HIS A 114 -0.04 8.80 16.95
C HIS A 114 1.32 9.51 17.11
N PRO A 115 1.91 9.49 18.31
CA PRO A 115 3.27 9.98 18.50
C PRO A 115 4.28 9.06 17.80
N GLY A 116 5.41 9.63 17.40
CA GLY A 116 6.55 8.86 16.89
C GLY A 116 6.29 8.16 15.55
N SER A 117 6.79 6.93 15.42
CA SER A 117 6.70 6.13 14.18
C SER A 117 6.34 4.66 14.45
N PHE A 118 5.87 4.35 15.66
CA PHE A 118 5.53 2.99 16.07
C PHE A 118 4.22 2.99 16.84
N VAL A 119 3.42 1.96 16.62
CA VAL A 119 2.14 1.74 17.32
C VAL A 119 2.15 0.41 18.04
N GLN A 120 1.44 0.34 19.16
CA GLN A 120 1.38 -0.86 19.99
C GLN A 120 0.29 -1.81 19.48
N LEU A 121 0.65 -3.08 19.30
CA LEU A 121 -0.27 -4.18 19.01
C LEU A 121 -1.01 -4.62 20.29
N GLU A 122 -2.13 -5.32 20.13
CA GLU A 122 -2.96 -5.79 21.27
C GLU A 122 -2.19 -6.71 22.23
N ASP A 123 -1.19 -7.44 21.74
CA ASP A 123 -0.36 -8.35 22.54
C ASP A 123 0.85 -7.67 23.20
N GLY A 124 0.96 -6.34 23.09
CA GLY A 124 1.97 -5.51 23.73
C GLY A 124 3.23 -5.26 22.90
N ARG A 125 3.42 -5.98 21.78
CA ARG A 125 4.49 -5.71 20.81
C ARG A 125 4.29 -4.36 20.12
N TRP A 126 5.32 -3.87 19.46
CA TRP A 126 5.31 -2.61 18.72
C TRP A 126 5.58 -2.86 17.25
N ILE A 127 4.82 -2.23 16.36
CA ILE A 127 5.00 -2.33 14.91
C ILE A 127 5.32 -0.96 14.32
N TRP A 128 6.20 -0.92 13.34
CA TRP A 128 6.53 0.31 12.62
C TRP A 128 5.34 0.79 11.79
N SER A 129 4.94 2.02 12.04
CA SER A 129 3.86 2.75 11.38
C SER A 129 4.32 4.19 11.17
N THR A 130 4.88 4.48 10.00
CA THR A 130 5.38 5.83 9.67
C THR A 130 4.24 6.83 9.48
N PHE A 131 3.08 6.35 9.03
CA PHE A 131 1.93 7.15 8.63
C PHE A 131 0.80 7.03 9.65
N TYR A 132 -0.37 6.50 9.28
CA TYR A 132 -1.46 6.24 10.21
C TYR A 132 -1.27 4.89 10.91
N HIS A 133 -1.78 4.74 12.13
CA HIS A 133 -1.67 3.52 12.95
C HIS A 133 -2.14 2.21 12.26
N TYR A 134 -2.94 2.33 11.21
CA TYR A 134 -3.44 1.23 10.39
C TYR A 134 -2.61 0.97 9.10
N GLN A 135 -1.51 1.68 8.89
CA GLN A 135 -0.56 1.50 7.78
C GLN A 135 0.77 0.98 8.31
N TRP A 136 1.09 -0.28 8.04
CA TRP A 136 2.27 -0.94 8.58
C TRP A 136 3.39 -1.04 7.56
N ASP A 137 4.57 -0.55 7.93
CA ASP A 137 5.74 -0.47 7.06
C ASP A 137 6.31 -1.87 6.75
N LEU A 138 6.48 -2.14 5.46
CA LEU A 138 7.05 -3.38 4.95
C LEU A 138 8.56 -3.43 5.21
N ASN A 139 9.07 -4.59 5.63
CA ASN A 139 10.49 -4.77 5.92
C ASN A 139 11.29 -5.13 4.65
N TYR A 140 11.80 -4.12 3.94
CA TYR A 140 12.65 -4.35 2.76
C TYR A 140 14.06 -4.90 3.05
N ALA A 141 14.50 -5.00 4.32
CA ALA A 141 15.71 -5.75 4.65
C ALA A 141 15.53 -7.25 4.37
N ASN A 142 14.27 -7.73 4.36
CA ASN A 142 13.90 -9.06 3.92
C ASN A 142 13.74 -9.11 2.38
N PRO A 143 14.58 -9.87 1.64
CA PRO A 143 14.48 -9.96 0.18
C PRO A 143 13.16 -10.60 -0.31
N ALA A 144 12.45 -11.34 0.55
CA ALA A 144 11.13 -11.88 0.21
C ALA A 144 10.08 -10.78 0.01
N VAL A 145 10.19 -9.68 0.76
CA VAL A 145 9.32 -8.49 0.63
C VAL A 145 9.56 -7.81 -0.72
N PHE A 146 10.83 -7.58 -1.09
CA PHE A 146 11.16 -7.05 -2.41
C PHE A 146 10.59 -7.92 -3.53
N ARG A 147 10.77 -9.25 -3.43
CA ARG A 147 10.23 -10.20 -4.41
C ARG A 147 8.70 -10.15 -4.47
N ALA A 148 8.02 -10.07 -3.33
CA ALA A 148 6.56 -9.99 -3.28
C ALA A 148 6.05 -8.72 -3.98
N MET A 149 6.61 -7.55 -3.61
CA MET A 149 6.23 -6.27 -4.21
C MET A 149 6.63 -6.16 -5.69
N ALA A 150 7.74 -6.73 -6.11
CA ALA A 150 8.07 -6.86 -7.53
C ALA A 150 7.03 -7.70 -8.30
N GLY A 151 6.48 -8.73 -7.65
CA GLY A 151 5.34 -9.49 -8.17
C GLY A 151 4.09 -8.64 -8.36
N GLU A 152 3.76 -7.79 -7.37
CA GLU A 152 2.65 -6.83 -7.46
C GLU A 152 2.87 -5.79 -8.58
N MET A 153 4.09 -5.26 -8.71
CA MET A 153 4.47 -4.35 -9.79
C MET A 153 4.25 -4.97 -11.17
N LEU A 154 4.73 -6.20 -11.38
CA LEU A 154 4.56 -6.93 -12.64
C LEU A 154 3.10 -7.27 -12.92
N PHE A 155 2.32 -7.57 -11.88
CA PHE A 155 0.89 -7.79 -12.01
C PHE A 155 0.19 -6.53 -12.55
N LEU A 156 0.44 -5.36 -11.95
CA LEU A 156 -0.15 -4.09 -12.39
C LEU A 156 0.27 -3.70 -13.81
N ALA A 157 1.55 -3.87 -14.14
CA ALA A 157 2.03 -3.66 -15.50
C ALA A 157 1.26 -4.53 -16.51
N ASN A 158 0.99 -5.79 -16.17
CA ASN A 158 0.21 -6.71 -17.03
C ASN A 158 -1.29 -6.38 -17.09
N GLN A 159 -1.83 -5.56 -16.18
CA GLN A 159 -3.20 -5.00 -16.33
C GLN A 159 -3.24 -3.82 -17.31
N GLY A 160 -2.08 -3.38 -17.81
CA GLY A 160 -1.97 -2.28 -18.77
C GLY A 160 -1.74 -0.91 -18.12
N VAL A 161 -1.27 -0.88 -16.86
CA VAL A 161 -0.77 0.35 -16.24
C VAL A 161 0.56 0.74 -16.89
N GLU A 162 0.72 2.02 -17.26
CA GLU A 162 1.90 2.49 -17.99
C GLU A 162 2.91 3.21 -17.10
N VAL A 163 2.45 3.82 -16.00
CA VAL A 163 3.29 4.52 -15.04
C VAL A 163 2.83 4.17 -13.63
N LEU A 164 3.79 3.93 -12.76
CA LEU A 164 3.57 3.72 -11.33
C LEU A 164 4.11 4.93 -10.56
N ARG A 165 3.24 5.53 -9.74
CA ARG A 165 3.65 6.54 -8.75
C ARG A 165 4.20 5.78 -7.53
N MET A 166 5.50 5.92 -7.30
CA MET A 166 6.23 5.30 -6.19
C MET A 166 6.09 6.12 -4.91
#